data_AF-A0A447JMN7-F1
#
_entry.id   AF-A0A447JMN7-F1
#
_cell.length_a   1.000
_cell.length_b   1.000
_cell.length_c   1.000
_cell.angle_alpha   90.00
_cell.angle_beta   90.00
_cell.angle_gamma   90.00
#
_symmetry.space_group_name_H-M   'P 1'
#
loop_
_entity.id
_entity.type
_entity.pdbx_description
1 polymer ?
#
loop_
_entity_poly.entity_id
_entity_poly.type
_entity_poly.pdbx_seq_one_letter_code
_entity_poly.pdbx_strand_id
1 'polypeptide(L)'
;MRKIAFFLAMLLMPCVSFAGLLSSSPVTPVSKEYKQQLMGSPVYIQIFKEERTLDLYVKMGEQYQLLDSYKICNYSGGLGPKRRQGDFKSPEGFLQRSAQSTQARQPFL
;
A
#
# COMPACT_ATOMS: atom_id res chain seq x y z
N MET A 1 -30.83 -5.82 46.24
CA MET A 1 -30.12 -6.65 45.23
C MET A 1 -30.06 -6.04 43.83
N ARG A 2 -31.02 -5.16 43.43
CA ARG A 2 -31.03 -4.50 42.11
C ARG A 2 -29.92 -3.46 41.86
N LYS A 3 -29.32 -2.87 42.91
CA LYS A 3 -28.23 -1.88 42.78
C LYS A 3 -26.86 -2.50 42.42
N ILE A 4 -26.61 -3.75 42.84
CA ILE A 4 -25.35 -4.46 42.58
C ILE A 4 -25.27 -4.87 41.10
N ALA A 5 -26.40 -5.22 40.48
CA ALA A 5 -26.48 -5.53 39.05
C ALA A 5 -26.14 -4.31 38.15
N PHE A 6 -26.46 -3.09 38.59
CA PHE A 6 -26.12 -1.88 37.84
C PHE A 6 -24.61 -1.57 37.85
N PHE A 7 -23.92 -1.85 38.95
CA PHE A 7 -22.46 -1.65 39.03
C PHE A 7 -21.67 -2.67 38.20
N LEU A 8 -22.16 -3.92 38.09
CA LEU A 8 -21.55 -4.95 37.23
C LEU A 8 -21.71 -4.65 35.72
N ALA A 9 -22.83 -4.04 35.32
CA ALA A 9 -23.08 -3.68 33.92
C ALA A 9 -22.22 -2.49 33.42
N MET A 10 -21.87 -1.56 34.31
CA MET A 10 -21.00 -0.41 34.00
C MET A 10 -19.51 -0.80 33.89
N LEU A 11 -19.07 -1.89 34.55
CA LEU A 11 -17.66 -2.33 34.53
C LEU A 11 -17.28 -3.01 33.20
N LEU A 12 -18.25 -3.56 32.46
CA LEU A 12 -18.03 -4.27 31.20
C LEU A 12 -18.18 -3.37 29.94
N MET A 13 -18.63 -2.12 30.11
CA MET A 13 -18.89 -1.17 29.02
C MET A 13 -17.68 -0.37 28.48
N PRO A 14 -16.45 -0.39 29.03
CA PRO A 14 -15.31 0.20 28.34
C PRO A 14 -14.53 -0.78 27.44
N CYS A 15 -14.68 -2.11 27.62
CA CYS A 15 -13.77 -3.08 26.98
C CYS A 15 -14.02 -3.32 25.49
N VAL A 16 -15.18 -2.95 24.95
CA VAL A 16 -15.52 -3.21 23.53
C VAL A 16 -15.14 -2.07 22.57
N SER A 17 -14.70 -0.91 23.09
CA SER A 17 -14.38 0.26 22.23
C SER A 17 -12.89 0.42 21.91
N PHE A 18 -11.99 -0.33 22.54
CA PHE A 18 -10.54 -0.10 22.40
C PHE A 18 -9.83 -1.00 21.36
N ALA A 19 -10.52 -1.99 20.79
CA ALA A 19 -9.90 -2.90 19.81
C ALA A 19 -9.79 -2.30 18.38
N GLY A 20 -10.39 -1.14 18.12
CA GLY A 20 -10.48 -0.55 16.77
C GLY A 20 -9.32 0.35 16.34
N LEU A 21 -8.36 0.69 17.21
CA LEU A 21 -7.36 1.72 16.93
C LEU A 21 -5.97 1.19 16.54
N LEU A 22 -5.70 -0.12 16.66
CA LEU A 22 -4.39 -0.70 16.35
C LEU A 22 -4.45 -1.55 15.07
N SER A 23 -4.42 -0.91 13.91
CA SER A 23 -3.95 -1.53 12.66
C SER A 23 -3.45 -0.46 11.69
N SER A 24 -2.62 0.46 12.18
CA SER A 24 -1.71 1.18 11.30
C SER A 24 -0.30 0.90 11.80
N SER A 25 0.30 -0.20 11.31
CA SER A 25 1.72 -0.42 11.50
C SER A 25 2.45 0.75 10.85
N PRO A 26 3.18 1.60 11.60
CA PRO A 26 4.01 2.62 10.97
C PRO A 26 5.08 1.87 10.17
N VAL A 27 5.02 1.97 8.84
CA VAL A 27 6.09 1.50 7.96
C VAL A 27 7.30 2.36 8.29
N THR A 28 8.24 1.80 9.03
CA THR A 28 9.51 2.48 9.30
C THR A 28 10.27 2.58 7.99
N PRO A 29 10.80 3.76 7.63
CA PRO A 29 11.55 3.91 6.40
C PRO A 29 12.79 3.02 6.49
N VAL A 30 12.88 2.04 5.59
CA VAL A 30 14.06 1.18 5.46
C VAL A 30 15.29 2.02 5.13
N SER A 31 16.43 1.70 5.74
CA SER A 31 17.66 2.46 5.59
C SER A 31 18.13 2.49 4.13
N LYS A 32 18.77 3.59 3.73
CA LYS A 32 19.24 3.78 2.35
C LYS A 32 20.29 2.74 1.98
N GLU A 33 21.13 2.37 2.93
CA GLU A 33 22.20 1.39 2.79
C GLU A 33 21.62 0.01 2.48
N TYR A 34 20.54 -0.39 3.15
CA TYR A 34 19.88 -1.66 2.89
C TYR A 34 19.20 -1.68 1.51
N LYS A 35 18.57 -0.58 1.09
CA LYS A 35 18.03 -0.46 -0.27
C LYS A 35 19.11 -0.57 -1.35
N GLN A 36 20.29 0.01 -1.12
CA GLN A 36 21.42 -0.09 -2.05
C GLN A 36 21.92 -1.52 -2.22
N GLN A 37 21.97 -2.29 -1.12
CA GLN A 37 22.35 -3.71 -1.17
C GLN A 37 21.40 -4.56 -2.03
N LEU A 38 20.15 -4.12 -2.17
CA LEU A 38 19.10 -4.83 -2.91
C LEU A 38 18.94 -4.36 -4.35
N MET A 39 19.85 -3.50 -4.83
CA MET A 39 19.78 -3.00 -6.18
C MET A 39 19.99 -4.12 -7.21
N GLY A 40 19.12 -4.15 -8.22
CA GLY A 40 19.13 -5.20 -9.25
C GLY A 40 18.34 -6.46 -8.88
N SER A 41 17.89 -6.61 -7.63
CA SER A 41 17.02 -7.72 -7.25
C SER A 41 15.66 -7.62 -7.95
N PRO A 42 15.01 -8.76 -8.26
CA PRO A 42 13.65 -8.76 -8.76
C PRO A 42 12.70 -8.10 -7.78
N VAL A 43 11.84 -7.23 -8.30
CA VAL A 43 10.84 -6.50 -7.51
C VAL A 43 9.43 -6.81 -7.99
N TYR A 44 8.49 -6.71 -7.07
CA TYR A 44 7.06 -6.70 -7.33
C TYR A 44 6.51 -5.37 -6.82
N ILE A 45 5.70 -4.70 -7.63
CA ILE A 45 5.12 -3.40 -7.31
C ILE A 45 3.62 -3.56 -7.23
N GLN A 46 3.03 -3.18 -6.11
CA GLN A 46 1.59 -3.14 -5.91
C GLN A 46 1.13 -1.69 -5.82
N ILE A 47 0.13 -1.31 -6.61
CA ILE A 47 -0.39 0.05 -6.66
C ILE A 47 -1.86 0.03 -6.25
N PHE A 48 -2.15 0.74 -5.18
CA PHE A 48 -3.49 0.96 -4.64
C PHE A 48 -3.95 2.36 -5.04
N LYS A 49 -4.79 2.45 -6.07
CA LYS A 49 -5.16 3.73 -6.69
C LYS A 49 -6.05 4.57 -5.78
N GLU A 50 -6.96 3.94 -5.04
CA GLU A 50 -7.90 4.63 -4.16
C GLU A 50 -7.19 5.19 -2.92
N GLU A 51 -6.32 4.37 -2.33
CA GLU A 51 -5.49 4.67 -1.17
C GLU A 51 -4.30 5.58 -1.52
N ARG A 52 -3.98 5.71 -2.81
CA ARG A 52 -2.84 6.46 -3.33
C ARG A 52 -1.51 5.97 -2.74
N THR A 53 -1.34 4.65 -2.68
CA THR A 53 -0.10 4.04 -2.19
C THR A 53 0.51 3.13 -3.24
N LEU A 54 1.85 3.10 -3.24
CA LEU A 54 2.66 2.17 -4.01
C LEU A 54 3.53 1.39 -3.04
N ASP A 55 3.29 0.09 -2.97
CA ASP A 55 4.06 -0.83 -2.16
C ASP A 55 5.10 -1.52 -3.02
N LEU A 56 6.35 -1.39 -2.60
CA LEU A 56 7.51 -1.98 -3.25
C LEU A 56 7.90 -3.24 -2.49
N TYR A 57 7.85 -4.38 -3.16
CA TYR A 57 8.30 -5.65 -2.63
C TYR A 57 9.56 -6.10 -3.35
N VAL A 58 10.47 -6.72 -2.62
CA VAL A 58 11.72 -7.28 -3.15
C VAL A 58 11.76 -8.79 -2.93
N LYS A 59 12.27 -9.53 -3.92
CA LYS A 59 12.42 -10.98 -3.80
C LYS A 59 13.60 -11.30 -2.88
N MET A 60 13.32 -12.03 -1.80
CA MET A 60 14.26 -12.54 -0.81
C MET A 60 14.12 -14.06 -0.74
N GLY A 61 15.09 -14.78 -1.32
CA GLY A 61 14.96 -16.23 -1.51
C GLY A 61 13.77 -16.56 -2.41
N GLU A 62 12.78 -17.28 -1.88
CA GLU A 62 11.56 -17.68 -2.61
C GLU A 62 10.37 -16.74 -2.40
N GLN A 63 10.47 -15.79 -1.48
CA GLN A 63 9.35 -14.94 -1.07
C GLN A 63 9.58 -13.47 -1.44
N TYR A 64 8.49 -12.72 -1.59
CA TYR A 64 8.54 -11.27 -1.71
C TYR A 64 8.27 -10.63 -0.35
N GLN A 65 9.12 -9.69 0.04
CA GLN A 65 9.00 -8.96 1.31
C GLN A 65 8.79 -7.48 1.02
N LEU A 66 7.93 -6.82 1.81
CA LEU A 66 7.67 -5.39 1.69
C LEU A 66 8.94 -4.62 2.05
N LEU A 67 9.45 -3.85 1.10
CA LEU A 67 10.63 -3.02 1.25
C LEU A 67 10.28 -1.59 1.65
N ASP A 68 9.26 -1.00 1.02
CA ASP A 68 8.80 0.34 1.37
C ASP A 68 7.39 0.61 0.81
N SER A 69 6.72 1.62 1.35
CA SER A 69 5.43 2.12 0.87
C SER A 69 5.51 3.63 0.59
N TYR A 70 5.16 4.02 -0.62
CA TYR A 70 5.25 5.40 -1.10
C TYR A 70 3.86 5.97 -1.35
N LYS A 71 3.64 7.22 -0.93
CA LYS A 71 2.43 7.97 -1.29
C LYS A 71 2.51 8.44 -2.74
N ILE A 72 1.43 8.24 -3.48
CA ILE A 72 1.26 8.71 -4.85
C ILE A 72 0.70 10.12 -4.82
N CYS A 73 1.48 11.09 -5.29
CA CYS A 73 1.08 12.50 -5.30
C CYS A 73 0.00 12.79 -6.37
N ASN A 74 0.10 12.16 -7.53
CA ASN A 74 -0.79 12.42 -8.66
C ASN A 74 -0.95 11.18 -9.56
N TYR A 75 -2.14 11.00 -10.12
CA TYR A 75 -2.44 10.01 -11.15
C TYR A 75 -3.55 10.54 -12.06
N SER A 76 -3.51 10.16 -13.33
CA SER A 76 -4.45 10.63 -14.34
C SER A 76 -5.74 9.82 -14.34
N GLY A 77 -6.84 10.45 -14.79
CA GLY A 77 -8.06 9.74 -15.19
C GLY A 77 -8.96 9.22 -14.07
N GLY A 78 -8.66 9.46 -12.78
CA GLY A 78 -9.49 9.01 -11.66
C GLY A 78 -9.48 7.49 -11.46
N LEU A 79 -10.40 6.98 -10.63
CA LEU A 79 -10.53 5.55 -10.34
C LEU A 79 -11.22 4.79 -11.48
N GLY A 80 -10.96 3.47 -11.54
CA GLY A 80 -11.53 2.54 -12.51
C GLY A 80 -10.59 2.16 -13.65
N PRO A 81 -10.96 1.10 -14.39
CA PRO A 81 -10.08 0.49 -15.38
C PRO A 81 -9.93 1.37 -16.63
N LYS A 82 -8.77 1.27 -17.26
CA LYS A 82 -8.55 1.78 -18.62
C LYS A 82 -9.42 1.01 -19.61
N ARG A 83 -10.21 1.71 -20.42
CA ARG A 83 -11.10 1.13 -21.45
C ARG A 83 -10.74 1.54 -22.86
N ARG A 84 -10.15 2.73 -23.06
CA ARG A 84 -9.80 3.24 -24.39
C ARG A 84 -8.59 4.16 -24.37
N GLN A 85 -8.00 4.38 -25.54
CA GLN A 85 -6.96 5.41 -25.69
C GLN A 85 -7.57 6.79 -25.39
N GLY A 86 -6.80 7.64 -24.69
CA GLY A 86 -7.25 9.00 -24.34
C GLY A 86 -8.25 9.10 -23.17
N ASP A 87 -8.58 8.00 -22.47
CA ASP A 87 -9.39 8.07 -21.24
C ASP A 87 -8.60 8.49 -19.99
N PHE A 88 -7.30 8.76 -20.16
CA PHE A 88 -6.34 9.16 -19.14
C PHE A 88 -6.22 8.19 -17.95
N LYS A 89 -6.78 6.98 -18.02
CA LYS A 89 -6.68 6.00 -16.94
C LYS A 89 -5.47 5.09 -17.14
N SER A 90 -4.81 4.78 -16.03
CA SER A 90 -3.82 3.70 -15.97
C SER A 90 -4.52 2.34 -16.03
N PRO A 91 -3.96 1.33 -16.73
CA PRO A 91 -4.45 -0.04 -16.68
C PRO A 91 -4.48 -0.58 -15.24
N GLU A 92 -5.36 -1.55 -14.99
CA GLU A 92 -5.48 -2.27 -13.72
C GLU A 92 -5.24 -3.76 -13.96
N GLY A 93 -4.66 -4.44 -12.98
CA GLY A 93 -4.29 -5.85 -13.07
C GLY A 93 -2.78 -6.08 -13.11
N PHE A 94 -2.39 -7.34 -13.37
CA PHE A 94 -1.00 -7.75 -13.36
C PHE A 94 -0.30 -7.36 -14.66
N LEU A 95 0.81 -6.64 -14.54
CA LEU A 95 1.65 -6.23 -15.65
C LEU A 95 3.08 -6.67 -15.36
N GLN A 96 3.71 -7.32 -16.35
CA GLN A 96 5.12 -7.69 -16.28
C GLN A 96 5.93 -6.73 -17.16
N ARG A 97 6.98 -6.13 -16.60
CA ARG A 97 7.94 -5.30 -17.32
C ARG A 97 9.34 -5.84 -17.10
N SER A 98 10.12 -5.95 -18.17
CA SER A 98 11.56 -6.16 -18.09
C SER A 98 12.26 -4.83 -17.86
N ALA A 99 13.37 -4.85 -17.11
CA ALA A 99 14.16 -3.69 -16.75
C ALA A 99 14.71 -2.91 -17.97
N GLN A 100 14.71 -3.51 -19.16
CA GLN A 100 15.13 -2.87 -20.41
C GLN A 100 14.06 -1.95 -21.03
N SER A 101 12.85 -1.86 -20.44
CA SER A 101 11.71 -1.12 -21.03
C SER A 101 11.38 0.22 -20.36
N THR A 102 12.28 0.79 -19.55
CA THR A 102 12.14 2.15 -18.98
C THR A 102 12.37 3.21 -20.05
N GLN A 103 11.54 3.21 -21.09
CA GLN A 103 11.32 4.43 -21.86
C GLN A 103 10.44 5.32 -20.99
N ALA A 104 11.05 6.28 -20.31
CA ALA A 104 10.34 7.45 -19.83
C ALA A 104 9.69 8.11 -21.06
N ARG A 105 8.45 7.74 -21.38
CA ARG A 105 7.66 8.50 -22.35
C ARG A 105 7.51 9.88 -21.72
N GLN A 106 8.17 10.84 -22.35
CA GLN A 106 8.08 12.26 -22.05
C GLN A 106 6.60 12.66 -21.86
N PRO A 107 6.32 13.65 -21.00
CA PRO A 107 4.98 14.20 -20.92
C PRO A 107 4.59 14.70 -22.31
N PHE A 108 3.46 14.21 -22.81
CA PHE A 108 2.75 14.84 -23.93
C PHE A 108 2.42 16.27 -23.49
N LEU A 109 3.19 17.24 -24.00
CA LEU A 109 2.70 18.60 -24.23
C LEU A 109 1.89 18.59 -25.53
#